data_AF-A0A268EIA2-F1
#
_entry.id   AF-A0A268EIA2-F1
#
_cell.length_a   1.000
_cell.length_b   1.000
_cell.length_c   1.000
_cell.angle_alpha   90.00
_cell.angle_beta   90.00
_cell.angle_gamma   90.00
#
_symmetry.space_group_name_H-M   'P 1'
#
loop_
_entity.id
_entity.type
_entity.pdbx_description
1 polymer ?
#
loop_
_entity_poly.entity_id
_entity_poly.type
_entity_poly.pdbx_seq_one_letter_code
_entity_poly.pdbx_strand_id
1 'polypeptide(L)' 'MRYVIYLSTSQLEADDYKNTYGYYAGTYQMSGDAFPIWDRAVTSRTKKYKSKSRAESMAKTLLDRCAYVLSWRVEQVE' A
#
# COMPACT_ATOMS: atom_id res chain seq x y z
N MET A 1 -8.06 1.35 -16.95
CA MET A 1 -7.21 2.25 -16.14
C MET A 1 -7.68 2.26 -14.71
N ARG A 2 -6.84 1.74 -13.83
CA ARG A 2 -7.03 1.71 -12.38
C ARG A 2 -5.72 2.11 -11.72
N TYR A 3 -5.78 2.48 -10.45
CA TYR A 3 -4.61 2.85 -9.67
C TYR A 3 -4.43 1.88 -8.52
N VAL A 4 -3.19 1.53 -8.19
CA VAL A 4 -2.84 0.66 -7.06
C VAL A 4 -1.88 1.37 -6.14
N ILE A 5 -1.81 0.94 -4.89
CA ILE A 5 -0.91 1.49 -3.88
C ILE A 5 0.18 0.47 -3.62
N TYR A 6 1.43 0.88 -3.75
CA TYR A 6 2.59 0.14 -3.27
C TYR A 6 3.02 0.74 -1.93
N LEU A 7 3.15 -0.09 -0.90
CA LEU A 7 3.53 0.29 0.47
C LEU A 7 4.95 -0.19 0.77
N SER A 8 5.69 0.60 1.55
CA SER A 8 7.05 0.27 1.97
C SER A 8 7.23 0.49 3.47
N THR A 9 8.08 -0.32 4.10
CA THR A 9 8.50 -0.14 5.49
C THR A 9 9.79 0.69 5.59
N SER A 10 10.26 1.27 4.48
CA SER A 10 11.42 2.17 4.41
C SER A 10 10.97 3.57 3.99
N GLN A 11 11.61 4.59 4.57
CA GLN A 11 11.45 5.98 4.13
C GLN A 11 12.26 6.29 2.86
N LEU A 12 13.23 5.45 2.51
CA LEU A 12 13.99 5.56 1.27
C LEU A 12 13.08 5.17 0.09
N GLU A 13 13.30 5.82 -1.06
CA GLU A 13 12.57 5.52 -2.29
C GLU A 13 12.51 4.00 -2.50
N ALA A 14 11.33 3.52 -2.88
CA ALA A 14 10.82 2.17 -2.67
C ALA A 14 11.51 1.03 -3.46
N ASP A 15 12.85 0.99 -3.44
CA ASP A 15 13.71 0.10 -4.23
C ASP A 15 14.57 -0.85 -3.39
N ASP A 16 14.56 -0.75 -2.06
CA ASP A 16 15.20 -1.75 -1.21
C ASP A 16 14.26 -2.94 -0.95
N TYR A 17 14.18 -3.84 -1.93
CA TYR A 17 13.35 -5.08 -1.94
C TYR A 17 13.50 -5.97 -0.70
N LYS A 18 14.46 -5.69 0.18
CA LYS A 18 14.74 -6.49 1.38
C LYS A 18 13.73 -6.23 2.50
N ASN A 19 13.14 -5.03 2.59
CA ASN A 19 12.18 -4.66 3.63
C ASN A 19 11.07 -3.75 3.07
N THR A 20 10.17 -4.32 2.26
CA THR A 20 8.98 -3.61 1.79
C THR A 20 7.74 -4.47 2.00
N TYR A 21 6.58 -3.83 2.17
CA TYR A 21 5.30 -4.50 2.08
C TYR A 21 5.08 -4.91 0.61
N GLY A 22 4.57 -4.01 -0.22
CA GLY A 22 4.21 -4.31 -1.61
C GLY A 22 2.85 -3.75 -1.97
N TYR A 23 2.15 -4.41 -2.90
CA TYR A 23 0.87 -3.94 -3.41
C TYR A 23 -0.27 -4.20 -2.42
N TYR A 24 -0.92 -3.12 -1.99
CA TYR A 24 -1.99 -3.14 -1.00
C TYR A 24 -3.23 -3.91 -1.46
N ALA A 25 -3.71 -4.84 -0.63
CA ALA A 25 -4.89 -5.67 -0.85
C ALA A 25 -6.00 -5.48 0.21
N GLY A 26 -5.70 -4.79 1.32
CA GLY A 26 -6.66 -4.55 2.41
C GLY A 26 -5.95 -4.33 3.73
N THR A 27 -6.70 -4.22 4.82
CA THR A 27 -6.14 -4.15 6.18
C THR A 27 -6.75 -5.23 7.05
N TYR A 28 -5.99 -5.70 8.04
CA TYR A 28 -6.49 -6.52 9.14
C TYR A 28 -6.08 -5.89 10.47
N GLN A 29 -6.71 -6.35 11.56
CA GLN A 29 -6.44 -5.89 12.92
C GLN A 29 -5.83 -7.04 13.71
N MET A 30 -4.79 -6.76 14.49
CA MET A 30 -4.18 -7.71 15.43
C MET A 30 -3.77 -6.95 16.68
N SER A 31 -4.24 -7.39 17.85
CA SER A 31 -3.92 -6.78 19.15
C SER A 31 -4.21 -5.27 19.26
N GLY A 32 -5.19 -4.77 18.49
CA GLY A 32 -5.55 -3.35 18.45
C GLY A 32 -4.82 -2.53 17.38
N ASP A 33 -3.80 -3.11 16.73
CA ASP A 33 -3.03 -2.46 15.67
C ASP A 33 -3.53 -2.85 14.28
N ALA A 34 -3.41 -1.91 13.33
CA ALA A 34 -3.74 -2.14 11.93
C ALA A 34 -2.51 -2.57 11.14
N PHE A 35 -2.66 -3.62 10.35
CA PHE A 35 -1.63 -4.12 9.45
C PHE A 35 -2.15 -4.21 8.02
N PRO A 36 -1.36 -3.82 7.02
CA PRO A 36 -1.75 -3.99 5.63
C PRO A 36 -1.62 -5.44 5.20
N ILE A 37 -2.59 -5.90 4.42
CA ILE A 37 -2.49 -7.10 3.58
C ILE A 37 -1.85 -6.64 2.27
N TRP A 38 -0.83 -7.38 1.81
CA TRP A 38 -0.06 -7.00 0.64
C TRP A 38 0.36 -8.23 -0.18
N ASP A 39 0.63 -8.01 -1.45
CA ASP A 39 1.21 -8.98 -2.38
C ASP A 39 2.47 -8.36 -3.05
N ARG A 40 3.46 -9.20 -3.40
CA ARG A 40 4.66 -8.73 -4.12
C ARG A 40 4.39 -8.25 -5.54
N ALA A 41 3.27 -8.67 -6.12
CA ALA A 41 2.83 -8.31 -7.46
C ALA A 41 1.37 -7.85 -7.43
N VAL A 42 0.92 -7.18 -8.48
CA VAL A 42 -0.49 -6.83 -8.64
C VAL A 42 -1.29 -8.10 -8.93
N THR A 43 -2.18 -8.47 -8.01
CA THR A 43 -3.05 -9.66 -8.11
C THR A 43 -4.52 -9.26 -8.24
N SER A 44 -5.41 -10.26 -8.33
CA SER A 44 -6.85 -10.06 -8.23
C SER A 44 -7.30 -9.53 -6.86
N ARG A 45 -6.48 -9.70 -5.81
CA ARG A 45 -6.74 -9.21 -4.45
C ARG A 45 -6.32 -7.76 -4.25
N THR A 46 -5.37 -7.27 -5.06
CA THR A 46 -4.89 -5.90 -4.97
C THR A 46 -6.04 -4.91 -5.09
N LYS A 47 -6.11 -3.96 -4.16
CA LYS A 47 -7.12 -2.89 -4.19
C LYS A 47 -6.82 -1.94 -5.32
N LYS A 48 -7.80 -1.80 -6.21
CA LYS A 48 -7.74 -0.96 -7.41
C LYS A 48 -8.70 0.21 -7.27
N TYR A 49 -8.19 1.42 -7.48
CA TYR A 49 -8.93 2.68 -7.36
C TYR A 49 -9.25 3.25 -8.74
N LYS A 50 -10.39 3.93 -8.85
CA LYS A 50 -10.85 4.55 -10.10
C LYS A 50 -10.12 5.85 -10.44
N SER A 51 -9.41 6.45 -9.49
CA SER A 51 -8.64 7.69 -9.68
C SER A 51 -7.38 7.69 -8.83
N LYS A 52 -6.36 8.41 -9.29
CA LYS A 52 -5.11 8.62 -8.56
C LYS A 52 -5.37 9.26 -7.19
N SER A 53 -6.19 10.31 -7.16
CA SER A 53 -6.56 11.03 -5.93
C SER A 53 -7.14 10.11 -4.85
N ARG A 54 -8.00 9.15 -5.22
CA ARG A 54 -8.57 8.18 -4.26
C ARG A 54 -7.52 7.22 -3.73
N ALA A 55 -6.58 6.78 -4.58
CA ALA A 55 -5.47 5.95 -4.15
C ALA A 55 -4.55 6.71 -3.18
N GLU A 56 -4.23 7.98 -3.48
CA GLU A 56 -3.41 8.84 -2.61
C GLU A 56 -4.07 9.12 -1.27
N SER A 57 -5.37 9.46 -1.25
CA SER A 57 -6.12 9.65 0.00
C SER A 57 -6.08 8.40 0.87
N MET A 58 -6.26 7.22 0.27
CA MET A 58 -6.19 5.96 1.00
C MET A 58 -4.78 5.63 1.48
N ALA A 59 -3.77 5.91 0.67
CA ALA A 59 -2.37 5.71 1.04
C ALA A 59 -1.97 6.58 2.25
N LYS A 60 -2.45 7.83 2.31
CA LYS A 60 -2.29 8.69 3.50
C LYS A 60 -2.94 8.09 4.74
N THR A 61 -4.18 7.60 4.62
CA THR A 61 -4.85 6.90 5.73
C THR A 61 -4.08 5.66 6.19
N LEU A 62 -3.45 4.93 5.28
CA LEU A 62 -2.65 3.75 5.63
C LEU A 62 -1.36 4.14 6.36
N LEU A 63 -0.75 5.25 5.98
CA LEU A 63 0.42 5.81 6.66
C LEU A 63 0.09 6.18 8.12
N ASP A 64 -1.09 6.77 8.36
CA ASP A 64 -1.52 7.16 9.71
C ASP A 64 -1.92 5.97 10.59
N ARG A 65 -2.46 4.90 9.97
CA ARG A 65 -3.06 3.77 10.70
C ARG A 65 -2.13 2.57 10.89
N CYS A 66 -1.19 2.35 9.98
CA CYS A 66 -0.35 1.17 9.97
C CYS A 66 1.07 1.56 10.41
N ALA A 67 1.43 1.27 11.66
CA ALA A 67 2.64 1.77 12.32
C ALA A 67 3.95 1.53 11.54
N TYR A 68 4.02 0.45 10.75
CA TYR A 68 5.22 0.08 10.01
C TYR A 68 5.18 0.50 8.52
N VAL A 69 4.09 1.11 8.04
CA VAL A 69 4.08 1.73 6.72
C VAL A 69 4.79 3.07 6.85
N LEU A 70 5.91 3.25 6.15
CA LEU A 70 6.72 4.47 6.24
C LEU A 70 6.68 5.31 4.96
N SER A 71 6.40 4.68 3.82
CA SER A 71 6.22 5.38 2.55
C SER A 71 5.28 4.62 1.62
N TRP A 72 4.80 5.32 0.58
CA TRP A 72 3.90 4.76 -0.42
C TRP A 72 4.13 5.41 -1.78
N ARG A 73 3.78 4.69 -2.85
CA ARG A 73 3.64 5.24 -4.21
C ARG A 73 2.37 4.73 -4.87
N VAL A 74 1.83 5.53 -5.77
CA VAL A 74 0.64 5.16 -6.56
C VAL A 74 1.08 4.84 -7.99
N GLU A 75 0.74 3.63 -8.43
CA GLU A 75 1.05 3.14 -9.78
C GLU A 75 -0.25 3.04 -10.59
N GLN A 76 -0.18 3.42 -11.87
CA GLN A 76 -1.28 3.23 -12.81
C GLN A 76 -1.16 1.84 -13.45
N VAL A 77 -2.27 1.11 -13.47
CA VAL A 77 -2.39 -0.23 -14.05
C VAL A 77 -3.59 -0.28 -15.00
N GLU A 78 -3.57 -1.22 -15.95
CA GLU A 78 -4.66 -1.41 -16.91
C GLU A 78 -5.97 -1.86 -16.25
#